data_AF-A0A838WM25-F1
#
_entry.id   AF-A0A838WM25-F1
#
_cell.length_a   1.000
_cell.length_b   1.000
_cell.length_c   1.000
_cell.angle_alpha   90.00
_cell.angle_beta   90.00
_cell.angle_gamma   90.00
#
_symmetry.space_group_name_H-M   'P 1'
#
loop_
_entity.id
_entity.type
_entity.pdbx_description
1 polymer ?
#
loop_
_entity_poly.entity_id
_entity_poly.type
_entity_poly.pdbx_seq_one_letter_code
_entity_poly.pdbx_strand_id
1 'polypeptide(L)'
;MSELYYECVPRFVAETRRNRNEEGTREAAWCPGGLRADPSQSLEPSVAPALPSTTAAAFVAAEPFPPRSVPDAAHFAVWAVDQVDVFREVAARETRHGRLLDMMTHVEANHVYLIFAYHTADAAGQNMVTFCTAAVCRDILERTPVQPAFWFLESNMSGDKKATAMSFLQTRGRNVTAEVRLPRELVTRGLRTTPERMVDYWRMSFVAGVQTGSIGVSGHIAIGSSGRSSWRGR
;
A
#
# COMPACT_ATOMS: atom_id res chain seq x y z
N MET A 1 -26.93 -8.45 -24.43
CA MET A 1 -26.59 -7.71 -23.20
C MET A 1 -25.40 -8.40 -22.56
N SER A 2 -24.20 -7.86 -22.76
CA SER A 2 -22.98 -8.31 -22.08
C SER A 2 -22.50 -7.15 -21.23
N GLU A 3 -22.79 -7.20 -19.94
CA GLU A 3 -22.21 -6.30 -18.96
C GLU A 3 -20.74 -6.69 -18.80
N LEU A 4 -19.84 -5.81 -19.22
CA LEU A 4 -18.41 -6.00 -19.04
C LEU A 4 -17.93 -5.06 -17.95
N TYR A 5 -17.57 -5.64 -16.82
CA TYR A 5 -16.85 -4.97 -15.74
C TYR A 5 -15.41 -4.80 -16.19
N TYR A 6 -15.00 -3.55 -16.37
CA TYR A 6 -13.63 -3.21 -16.72
C TYR A 6 -12.96 -2.68 -15.47
N GLU A 7 -11.89 -3.33 -15.01
CA GLU A 7 -10.90 -2.67 -14.15
C GLU A 7 -10.10 -1.75 -15.08
N CYS A 8 -10.75 -0.66 -15.47
CA CYS A 8 -10.09 0.40 -16.19
C CYS A 8 -9.23 1.05 -15.13
N VAL A 9 -7.92 1.17 -15.35
CA VAL A 9 -7.15 2.23 -14.72
C VAL A 9 -7.56 3.49 -15.47
N PRO A 10 -8.52 4.26 -14.97
CA PRO A 10 -8.93 5.44 -15.66
C PRO A 10 -7.87 6.48 -15.29
N ARG A 11 -7.41 7.26 -16.26
CA ARG A 11 -6.83 8.56 -15.95
C ARG A 11 -7.99 9.46 -15.51
N PHE A 12 -8.56 9.19 -14.34
CA PHE A 12 -9.60 10.00 -13.72
C PHE A 12 -9.06 10.61 -12.44
N VAL A 13 -9.18 11.94 -12.40
CA VAL A 13 -9.16 12.70 -11.16
C VAL A 13 -10.54 12.49 -10.55
N ALA A 14 -10.66 11.60 -9.56
CA ALA A 14 -11.82 11.56 -8.68
C ALA A 14 -11.66 12.75 -7.71
N GLU A 15 -12.39 13.82 -7.98
CA GLU A 15 -12.50 14.97 -7.09
C GLU A 15 -13.78 14.76 -6.25
N THR A 16 -13.64 14.29 -5.01
CA THR A 16 -14.76 14.25 -4.08
C THR A 16 -15.19 15.69 -3.78
N ARG A 17 -16.27 16.14 -4.42
CA ARG A 17 -16.96 17.39 -4.11
C ARG A 17 -17.41 17.37 -2.64
N ARG A 18 -16.71 18.09 -1.77
CA ARG A 18 -17.29 18.58 -0.51
C ARG A 18 -17.69 20.04 -0.75
N ASN A 19 -18.98 20.26 -0.98
CA ASN A 19 -19.50 21.58 -1.33
C ASN A 19 -19.42 22.53 -0.12
N ARG A 20 -18.56 23.56 -0.19
CA ARG A 20 -18.86 24.93 0.24
C ARG A 20 -17.75 25.87 -0.23
N ASN A 21 -18.07 26.66 -1.26
CA ASN A 21 -17.57 28.01 -1.52
C ASN A 21 -16.05 28.21 -1.57
N GLU A 22 -15.32 27.57 -2.47
CA GLU A 22 -14.02 28.09 -2.94
C GLU A 22 -13.90 27.82 -4.45
N GLU A 23 -13.84 28.88 -5.27
CA GLU A 23 -13.48 28.82 -6.69
C GLU A 23 -11.99 28.46 -6.80
N GLY A 24 -11.68 27.17 -6.72
CA GLY A 24 -10.34 26.63 -6.99
C GLY A 24 -10.13 26.39 -8.49
N THR A 25 -9.06 26.95 -9.04
CA THR A 25 -8.62 26.75 -10.42
C THR A 25 -8.43 25.27 -10.74
N ARG A 26 -9.14 24.79 -11.78
CA ARG A 26 -9.08 23.41 -12.29
C ARG A 26 -7.71 23.15 -12.94
N GLU A 27 -6.87 22.31 -12.34
CA GLU A 27 -5.54 22.01 -12.89
C GLU A 27 -5.48 20.63 -13.55
N ALA A 28 -5.08 20.62 -14.83
CA ALA A 28 -5.03 19.42 -15.68
C ALA A 28 -3.70 18.67 -15.51
N ALA A 29 -3.76 17.37 -15.20
CA ALA A 29 -2.58 16.52 -15.16
C ALA A 29 -2.04 16.26 -16.59
N TRP A 30 -0.77 16.58 -16.81
CA TRP A 30 -0.04 16.48 -18.09
C TRP A 30 -0.24 15.13 -18.78
N CYS A 31 -0.68 15.13 -20.04
CA CYS A 31 -0.89 13.95 -20.88
C CYS A 31 0.16 13.97 -22.01
N PRO A 32 1.03 12.95 -22.17
CA PRO A 32 1.77 12.81 -23.42
C PRO A 32 0.75 12.62 -24.55
N GLY A 33 0.61 13.61 -25.44
CA GLY A 33 -0.31 13.57 -26.58
C GLY A 33 -1.46 14.59 -26.58
N GLY A 34 -1.57 15.51 -25.62
CA GLY A 34 -2.35 16.75 -25.79
C GLY A 34 -3.88 16.65 -25.82
N LEU A 35 -4.51 15.50 -25.57
CA LEU A 35 -5.97 15.45 -25.38
C LEU A 35 -6.38 16.03 -24.02
N ARG A 36 -7.16 17.12 -24.04
CA ARG A 36 -7.96 17.59 -22.90
C ARG A 36 -9.30 16.85 -22.90
N ALA A 37 -9.72 16.33 -21.76
CA ALA A 37 -11.04 15.72 -21.61
C ALA A 37 -12.14 16.80 -21.72
N ASP A 38 -13.23 16.47 -22.42
CA ASP A 38 -14.45 17.29 -22.50
C ASP A 38 -15.18 17.22 -21.14
N PRO A 39 -15.37 18.34 -20.43
CA PRO A 39 -16.02 18.37 -19.12
C PRO A 39 -17.52 18.05 -19.14
N SER A 40 -18.15 17.89 -20.31
CA SER A 40 -19.57 17.55 -20.44
C SER A 40 -19.88 16.04 -20.36
N GLN A 41 -18.87 15.17 -20.44
CA GLN A 41 -19.03 13.72 -20.29
C GLN A 41 -18.62 13.29 -18.88
N SER A 42 -19.51 13.53 -17.91
CA SER A 42 -19.33 13.12 -16.52
C SER A 42 -19.45 11.59 -16.41
N LEU A 43 -18.34 10.88 -16.55
CA LEU A 43 -18.20 9.50 -16.13
C LEU A 43 -17.81 9.51 -14.65
N GLU A 44 -18.75 9.17 -13.78
CA GLU A 44 -18.47 9.05 -12.34
C GLU A 44 -17.85 7.68 -12.07
N PRO A 45 -16.57 7.59 -11.68
CA PRO A 45 -16.00 6.33 -11.26
C PRO A 45 -16.61 5.89 -9.93
N SER A 46 -16.96 4.61 -9.82
CA SER A 46 -17.24 4.01 -8.51
C SER A 46 -15.90 3.70 -7.86
N VAL A 47 -15.67 4.23 -6.65
CA VAL A 47 -14.42 4.04 -5.90
C VAL A 47 -14.74 3.41 -4.55
N ALA A 48 -14.21 2.21 -4.30
CA ALA A 48 -14.26 1.59 -2.99
C ALA A 48 -13.02 2.02 -2.17
N PRO A 49 -13.18 2.75 -1.04
CA PRO A 49 -12.06 3.09 -0.18
C PRO A 49 -11.69 1.93 0.73
N ALA A 50 -10.41 1.54 0.78
CA ALA A 50 -9.88 0.75 1.88
C ALA A 50 -9.29 1.66 2.97
N LEU A 51 -9.25 1.16 4.21
CA LEU A 51 -8.65 1.88 5.33
C LEU A 51 -7.14 2.09 5.07
N PRO A 52 -6.59 3.28 5.35
CA PRO A 52 -5.16 3.50 5.24
C PRO A 52 -4.41 2.68 6.30
N SER A 53 -3.45 1.88 5.86
CA SER A 53 -2.54 1.10 6.71
C SER A 53 -1.09 1.32 6.29
N THR A 54 -0.24 1.82 7.19
CA THR A 54 1.20 1.90 6.95
C THR A 54 1.90 0.80 7.73
N THR A 55 2.72 0.04 7.00
CA THR A 55 3.46 -1.10 7.56
C THR A 55 4.86 -0.67 7.98
N ALA A 56 5.29 -1.08 9.18
CA ALA A 56 6.67 -1.05 9.64
C ALA A 56 7.11 -2.47 9.94
N ALA A 57 8.39 -2.80 9.73
CA ALA A 57 8.88 -4.16 9.96
C ALA A 57 10.15 -4.13 10.81
N ALA A 58 10.01 -4.49 12.08
CA ALA A 58 11.14 -4.68 12.97
C ALA A 58 11.74 -6.07 12.78
N PHE A 59 13.05 -6.15 12.93
CA PHE A 59 13.80 -7.39 12.92
C PHE A 59 14.46 -7.57 14.27
N VAL A 60 14.41 -8.80 14.76
CA VAL A 60 14.99 -9.19 16.04
C VAL A 60 15.83 -10.46 15.81
N ALA A 61 17.11 -10.41 16.15
CA ALA A 61 18.01 -11.57 16.15
C ALA A 61 18.44 -11.90 17.58
N ALA A 62 18.27 -13.15 18.02
CA ALA A 62 18.66 -13.67 19.35
C ALA A 62 20.17 -13.49 19.67
N GLU A 63 20.54 -13.27 20.95
CA GLU A 63 21.89 -12.94 21.51
C GLU A 63 23.11 -13.70 20.95
N PRO A 64 24.33 -13.11 20.98
CA PRO A 64 25.45 -13.57 20.19
C PRO A 64 26.35 -14.53 20.99
N PHE A 65 25.92 -15.77 21.25
CA PHE A 65 26.84 -16.89 21.51
C PHE A 65 26.10 -18.25 21.32
N PRO A 66 26.73 -19.30 20.72
CA PRO A 66 25.99 -20.36 20.04
C PRO A 66 25.59 -21.55 20.94
N PRO A 67 24.62 -22.37 20.47
CA PRO A 67 23.89 -22.24 19.21
C PRO A 67 22.48 -21.69 19.47
N ARG A 68 22.15 -20.51 18.96
CA ARG A 68 21.52 -20.38 17.62
C ARG A 68 20.49 -21.49 17.41
N SER A 69 19.40 -21.44 18.16
CA SER A 69 18.38 -22.45 18.07
C SER A 69 17.14 -21.86 17.40
N VAL A 70 16.71 -22.49 16.31
CA VAL A 70 15.36 -22.30 15.75
C VAL A 70 14.29 -22.39 16.85
N PRO A 71 14.42 -23.24 17.88
CA PRO A 71 13.53 -23.21 19.05
C PRO A 71 13.43 -21.86 19.77
N ASP A 72 14.52 -21.13 19.97
CA ASP A 72 14.47 -19.82 20.66
C ASP A 72 13.76 -18.78 19.81
N ALA A 73 14.01 -18.77 18.49
CA ALA A 73 13.31 -17.91 17.55
C ALA A 73 11.81 -18.24 17.52
N ALA A 74 11.45 -19.53 17.54
CA ALA A 74 10.06 -19.96 17.62
C ALA A 74 9.41 -19.56 18.96
N HIS A 75 10.12 -19.73 20.09
CA HIS A 75 9.63 -19.34 21.41
C HIS A 75 9.40 -17.84 21.50
N PHE A 76 10.35 -17.03 21.00
CA PHE A 76 10.19 -15.59 20.88
C PHE A 76 8.98 -15.21 20.01
N ALA A 77 8.81 -15.86 18.85
CA ALA A 77 7.72 -15.57 17.93
C ALA A 77 6.35 -15.88 18.55
N VAL A 78 6.21 -17.04 19.22
CA VAL A 78 4.98 -17.41 19.94
C VAL A 78 4.68 -16.41 21.06
N TRP A 79 5.69 -16.09 21.88
CA TRP A 79 5.53 -15.08 22.93
C TRP A 79 5.10 -13.72 22.36
N ALA A 80 5.73 -13.25 21.27
CA ALA A 80 5.41 -11.97 20.66
C ALA A 80 3.95 -11.91 20.17
N VAL A 81 3.43 -13.00 19.58
CA VAL A 81 2.03 -13.09 19.14
C VAL A 81 1.07 -12.93 20.33
N ASP A 82 1.39 -13.50 21.49
CA ASP A 82 0.57 -13.34 22.70
C ASP A 82 0.63 -11.93 23.31
N GLN A 83 1.64 -11.12 22.94
CA GLN A 83 1.83 -9.76 23.45
C GLN A 83 1.21 -8.66 22.59
N VAL A 84 0.51 -8.99 21.50
CA VAL A 84 0.01 -7.99 20.52
C VAL A 84 -0.85 -6.90 21.18
N ASP A 85 -1.73 -7.26 22.12
CA ASP A 85 -2.56 -6.26 22.81
C ASP A 85 -1.73 -5.31 23.65
N VAL A 86 -0.67 -5.81 24.29
CA VAL A 86 0.23 -4.97 25.06
C VAL A 86 1.05 -4.06 24.13
N PHE A 87 1.46 -4.56 22.97
CA PHE A 87 2.12 -3.74 21.95
C PHE A 87 1.19 -2.64 21.41
N ARG A 88 -0.12 -2.91 21.31
CA ARG A 88 -1.12 -1.87 20.96
C ARG A 88 -1.15 -0.76 21.99
N GLU A 89 -1.12 -1.10 23.28
CA GLU A 89 -1.09 -0.11 24.37
C GLU A 89 0.19 0.72 24.37
N VAL A 90 1.35 0.08 24.17
CA VAL A 90 2.65 0.76 24.11
C VAL A 90 2.69 1.71 22.92
N ALA A 91 2.31 1.25 21.74
CA ALA A 91 2.25 2.08 20.54
C ALA A 91 1.29 3.27 20.69
N ALA A 92 0.14 3.08 21.34
CA ALA A 92 -0.85 4.14 21.56
C ALA A 92 -0.33 5.30 22.43
N ARG A 93 0.73 5.11 23.21
CA ARG A 93 1.35 6.19 24.01
C ARG A 93 2.18 7.14 23.15
N GLU A 94 2.67 6.67 21.99
CA GLU A 94 3.53 7.44 21.09
C GLU A 94 2.74 8.26 20.06
N THR A 95 1.42 8.09 19.97
CA THR A 95 0.59 8.73 18.95
C THR A 95 -0.82 9.01 19.42
N ARG A 96 -1.37 10.17 19.03
CA ARG A 96 -2.77 10.55 19.32
C ARG A 96 -3.77 10.06 18.27
N HIS A 97 -3.28 9.83 17.06
CA HIS A 97 -4.13 9.54 15.89
C HIS A 97 -3.83 8.17 15.27
N GLY A 98 -2.66 7.60 15.59
CA GLY A 98 -2.27 6.28 15.10
C GLY A 98 -2.84 5.17 15.95
N ARG A 99 -3.01 3.99 15.35
CA ARG A 99 -3.38 2.77 16.06
C ARG A 99 -2.67 1.58 15.45
N LEU A 100 -2.05 0.74 16.28
CA LEU A 100 -1.58 -0.56 15.84
C LEU A 100 -2.80 -1.45 15.53
N LEU A 101 -2.98 -1.80 14.26
CA LEU A 101 -4.08 -2.63 13.80
C LEU A 101 -3.75 -4.10 14.00
N ASP A 102 -2.60 -4.51 13.49
CA ASP A 102 -2.21 -5.91 13.41
C ASP A 102 -0.69 -6.07 13.46
N MET A 103 -0.24 -7.27 13.78
CA MET A 103 1.16 -7.66 13.73
C MET A 103 1.28 -9.06 13.14
N MET A 104 2.15 -9.20 12.15
CA MET A 104 2.51 -10.50 11.58
C MET A 104 3.93 -10.86 11.98
N THR A 105 4.16 -12.16 12.16
CA THR A 105 5.47 -12.69 12.51
C THR A 105 5.97 -13.60 11.41
N HIS A 106 7.21 -13.37 10.95
CA HIS A 106 7.90 -14.26 10.02
C HIS A 106 9.18 -14.76 10.66
N VAL A 107 9.36 -16.07 10.74
CA VAL A 107 10.56 -16.70 11.31
C VAL A 107 11.39 -17.28 10.18
N GLU A 108 12.66 -16.90 10.12
CA GLU A 108 13.62 -17.43 9.14
C GLU A 108 14.87 -17.92 9.89
N ALA A 109 14.98 -19.24 10.06
CA ALA A 109 16.00 -19.87 10.89
C ALA A 109 16.01 -19.31 12.32
N ASN A 110 17.06 -18.58 12.70
CA ASN A 110 17.21 -17.95 14.02
C ASN A 110 16.87 -16.45 14.01
N HIS A 111 16.19 -15.97 12.98
CA HIS A 111 15.74 -14.58 12.84
C HIS A 111 14.22 -14.50 12.94
N VAL A 112 13.72 -13.45 13.59
CA VAL A 112 12.29 -13.16 13.65
C VAL A 112 12.03 -11.74 13.16
N TYR A 113 11.10 -11.63 12.22
CA TYR A 113 10.62 -10.38 11.65
C TYR A 113 9.22 -10.13 12.18
N LEU A 114 9.02 -8.97 12.80
CA LEU A 114 7.73 -8.49 13.29
C LEU A 114 7.25 -7.37 12.37
N ILE A 115 6.17 -7.62 11.65
CA ILE A 115 5.59 -6.71 10.65
C ILE A 115 4.34 -6.09 11.26
N PHE A 116 4.44 -4.83 11.66
CA PHE A 116 3.38 -4.07 12.31
C PHE A 116 2.59 -3.26 11.29
N ALA A 117 1.26 -3.40 11.30
CA ALA A 117 0.35 -2.61 10.48
C ALA A 117 -0.32 -1.53 11.34
N TYR A 118 -0.16 -0.26 10.98
CA TYR A 118 -0.74 0.87 11.70
C TYR A 118 -1.78 1.60 10.87
N HIS A 119 -2.88 1.99 11.50
CA HIS A 119 -3.72 3.06 11.00
C HIS A 119 -3.07 4.40 11.29
N THR A 120 -3.04 5.30 10.31
CA THR A 120 -2.32 6.57 10.39
C THR A 120 -3.21 7.79 10.12
N ALA A 121 -4.53 7.61 10.17
CA ALA A 121 -5.53 8.63 9.82
C ALA A 121 -5.22 9.26 8.45
N ASP A 122 -5.14 10.58 8.37
CA ASP A 122 -4.87 11.33 7.14
C ASP A 122 -3.38 11.50 6.80
N ALA A 123 -2.48 11.07 7.69
CA ALA A 123 -1.05 11.16 7.45
C ALA A 123 -0.53 9.94 6.65
N ALA A 124 0.50 10.15 5.82
CA ALA A 124 1.27 9.04 5.24
C ALA A 124 1.89 8.14 6.34
N GLY A 125 2.20 8.73 7.49
CA GLY A 125 2.46 7.99 8.73
C GLY A 125 3.86 7.42 8.91
N GLN A 126 4.78 7.57 7.95
CA GLN A 126 6.13 6.97 8.01
C GLN A 126 6.89 7.27 9.32
N ASN A 127 6.93 8.53 9.75
CA ASN A 127 7.61 8.89 11.00
C ASN A 127 6.88 8.34 12.24
N MET A 128 5.55 8.41 12.24
CA MET A 128 4.75 7.96 13.37
C MET A 128 4.88 6.45 13.59
N VAL A 129 4.80 5.64 12.52
CA VAL A 129 4.99 4.18 12.63
C VAL A 129 6.40 3.83 13.10
N THR A 130 7.39 4.63 12.73
CA THR A 130 8.79 4.46 13.16
C THR A 130 8.91 4.68 14.67
N PHE A 131 8.37 5.77 15.21
CA PHE A 131 8.40 6.04 16.65
C PHE A 131 7.60 5.03 17.47
N CYS A 132 6.38 4.68 17.02
CA CYS A 132 5.55 3.68 17.69
C CYS A 132 6.23 2.32 17.73
N THR A 133 6.79 1.87 16.60
CA THR A 133 7.48 0.58 16.52
C THR A 133 8.76 0.59 17.35
N ALA A 134 9.51 1.69 17.39
CA ALA A 134 10.69 1.79 18.25
C ALA A 134 10.34 1.68 19.74
N ALA A 135 9.20 2.22 20.18
CA ALA A 135 8.71 2.06 21.54
C ALA A 135 8.32 0.61 21.85
N VAL A 136 7.60 -0.05 20.93
CA VAL A 136 7.28 -1.47 21.04
C VAL A 136 8.55 -2.32 21.10
N CYS A 137 9.55 -2.07 20.26
CA CYS A 137 10.83 -2.79 20.31
C CYS A 137 11.54 -2.62 21.65
N ARG A 138 11.56 -1.41 22.23
CA ARG A 138 12.16 -1.20 23.57
C ARG A 138 11.43 -2.02 24.65
N ASP A 139 10.11 -1.98 24.63
CA ASP A 139 9.27 -2.75 25.55
C ASP A 139 9.43 -4.28 25.36
N ILE A 140 9.66 -4.75 24.13
CA ILE A 140 10.01 -6.15 23.85
C ILE A 140 11.31 -6.53 24.55
N LEU A 141 12.37 -5.72 24.46
CA LEU A 141 13.69 -6.00 25.05
C LEU A 141 13.67 -6.09 26.58
N GLU A 142 12.69 -5.44 27.21
CA GLU A 142 12.53 -5.46 28.67
C GLU A 142 11.81 -6.71 29.17
N ARG A 143 11.00 -7.37 28.33
CA ARG A 143 10.02 -8.38 28.77
C ARG A 143 10.13 -9.72 28.07
N THR A 144 10.87 -9.78 26.98
CA THR A 144 11.02 -11.01 26.20
C THR A 144 11.70 -12.11 27.03
N PRO A 145 11.20 -13.36 26.97
CA PRO A 145 11.87 -14.49 27.61
C PRO A 145 13.17 -14.88 26.89
N VAL A 146 13.36 -14.42 25.64
CA VAL A 146 14.53 -14.71 24.80
C VAL A 146 15.18 -13.40 24.42
N GLN A 147 16.39 -13.14 24.93
CA GLN A 147 17.07 -11.88 24.68
C GLN A 147 17.73 -11.82 23.29
N PRO A 148 17.50 -10.74 22.52
CA PRO A 148 18.11 -10.55 21.21
C PRO A 148 19.48 -9.87 21.24
N ALA A 149 20.39 -10.35 20.38
CA ALA A 149 21.75 -9.84 20.17
C ALA A 149 21.71 -8.44 19.61
N PHE A 150 20.83 -8.27 18.64
CA PHE A 150 20.66 -7.06 17.90
C PHE A 150 19.26 -7.05 17.32
N TRP A 151 18.79 -5.84 17.05
CA TRP A 151 17.52 -5.61 16.40
C TRP A 151 17.66 -4.41 15.48
N PHE A 152 16.84 -4.39 14.44
CA PHE A 152 16.75 -3.29 13.50
C PHE A 152 15.29 -2.88 13.37
N LEU A 153 15.05 -1.58 13.26
CA LEU A 153 13.69 -1.05 13.15
C LEU A 153 13.08 -1.24 11.74
N GLU A 154 13.93 -1.44 10.73
CA GLU A 154 13.55 -1.67 9.34
C GLU A 154 14.44 -2.78 8.77
N SER A 155 13.83 -3.72 8.06
CA SER A 155 14.49 -4.94 7.54
C SER A 155 14.12 -5.23 6.07
N ASN A 156 13.76 -4.20 5.32
CA ASN A 156 13.15 -4.23 3.98
C ASN A 156 11.80 -4.96 3.87
N MET A 157 11.33 -5.67 4.91
CA MET A 157 10.02 -6.33 4.90
C MET A 157 8.83 -5.36 4.96
N SER A 158 9.06 -4.09 5.30
CA SER A 158 8.02 -3.05 5.19
C SER A 158 7.64 -2.74 3.74
N GLY A 159 8.48 -3.12 2.78
CA GLY A 159 8.35 -2.74 1.38
C GLY A 159 8.50 -1.23 1.14
N ASP A 160 9.06 -0.44 2.08
CA ASP A 160 9.23 0.99 1.85
C ASP A 160 10.11 1.26 0.64
N LYS A 161 9.52 1.96 -0.32
CA LYS A 161 10.15 2.35 -1.60
C LYS A 161 10.68 1.16 -2.39
N LYS A 162 10.12 -0.04 -2.19
CA LYS A 162 10.50 -1.27 -2.88
C LYS A 162 9.25 -1.95 -3.44
N ALA A 163 9.32 -2.37 -4.70
CA ALA A 163 8.28 -3.20 -5.29
C ALA A 163 8.43 -4.63 -4.73
N THR A 164 7.48 -5.05 -3.90
CA THR A 164 7.51 -6.38 -3.27
C THR A 164 6.16 -7.08 -3.38
N ALA A 165 6.17 -8.41 -3.44
CA ALA A 165 4.94 -9.21 -3.42
C ALA A 165 4.14 -8.98 -2.12
N MET A 166 4.82 -8.76 -0.99
CA MET A 166 4.15 -8.44 0.28
C MET A 166 3.36 -7.14 0.19
N SER A 167 3.95 -6.06 -0.32
CA SER A 167 3.22 -4.79 -0.52
C SER A 167 2.11 -4.84 -1.56
N PHE A 168 2.10 -5.86 -2.43
CA PHE A 168 1.05 -6.09 -3.40
C PHE A 168 -0.12 -6.88 -2.80
N LEU A 169 0.17 -7.93 -2.02
CA LEU A 169 -0.83 -8.76 -1.37
C LEU A 169 -1.41 -8.10 -0.11
N GLN A 170 -0.60 -7.29 0.57
CA GLN A 170 -0.96 -6.60 1.81
C GLN A 170 -1.02 -5.11 1.55
N THR A 171 -2.02 -4.46 2.12
CA THR A 171 -2.21 -3.03 1.90
C THR A 171 -1.11 -2.23 2.58
N ARG A 172 -0.37 -1.46 1.78
CA ARG A 172 0.56 -0.42 2.25
C ARG A 172 0.10 0.94 1.74
N GLY A 173 -0.19 1.86 2.65
CA GLY A 173 -0.90 3.10 2.35
C GLY A 173 -2.40 2.81 2.17
N ARG A 174 -2.97 3.17 1.02
CA ARG A 174 -4.39 2.97 0.72
C ARG A 174 -4.55 1.97 -0.42
N ASN A 175 -5.40 0.97 -0.22
CA ASN A 175 -5.89 0.11 -1.29
C ASN A 175 -7.16 0.74 -1.89
N VAL A 176 -7.20 0.91 -3.20
CA VAL A 176 -8.27 1.61 -3.90
C VAL A 176 -8.62 0.81 -5.14
N THR A 177 -9.90 0.46 -5.25
CA THR A 177 -10.46 -0.14 -6.46
C THR A 177 -11.38 0.88 -7.13
N ALA A 178 -11.23 1.04 -8.44
CA ALA A 178 -12.05 1.93 -9.24
C ALA A 178 -12.60 1.21 -10.47
N GLU A 179 -13.86 1.45 -10.80
CA GLU A 179 -14.50 0.95 -12.02
C GLU A 179 -15.22 2.07 -12.77
N VAL A 180 -15.33 1.92 -14.09
CA VAL A 180 -16.07 2.85 -14.95
C VAL A 180 -16.75 2.09 -16.09
N ARG A 181 -17.99 2.44 -16.41
CA ARG A 181 -18.71 1.93 -17.58
C ARG A 181 -18.61 2.92 -18.73
N LEU A 182 -18.01 2.49 -19.84
CA LEU A 182 -17.84 3.34 -21.03
C LEU A 182 -18.84 2.94 -22.13
N PRO A 183 -19.64 3.88 -22.66
CA PRO A 183 -20.44 3.64 -23.86
C PRO A 183 -19.56 3.31 -25.06
N ARG A 184 -20.01 2.43 -25.96
CA ARG A 184 -19.25 2.01 -27.15
C ARG A 184 -18.87 3.21 -28.01
N GLU A 185 -19.76 4.18 -28.16
CA GLU A 185 -19.60 5.38 -28.95
C GLU A 185 -18.44 6.24 -28.44
N LEU A 186 -18.25 6.28 -27.12
CA LEU A 186 -17.15 6.99 -26.48
C LEU A 186 -15.82 6.27 -26.73
N VAL A 187 -15.81 4.94 -26.67
CA VAL A 187 -14.63 4.13 -26.97
C VAL A 187 -14.22 4.29 -28.45
N THR A 188 -15.16 4.21 -29.38
CA THR A 188 -14.87 4.29 -30.82
C THR A 188 -14.45 5.68 -31.25
N ARG A 189 -15.16 6.72 -30.81
CA ARG A 189 -14.85 8.11 -31.20
C ARG A 189 -13.70 8.70 -30.39
N GLY A 190 -13.69 8.48 -29.08
CA GLY A 190 -12.73 9.07 -28.16
C GLY A 190 -11.41 8.33 -28.11
N LEU A 191 -11.45 7.01 -27.88
CA LEU A 191 -10.25 6.17 -27.75
C LEU A 191 -9.77 5.59 -29.09
N ARG A 192 -10.53 5.79 -30.17
CA ARG A 192 -10.20 5.31 -31.53
C ARG A 192 -9.92 3.80 -31.58
N THR A 193 -10.67 3.02 -30.80
CA THR A 193 -10.58 1.55 -30.73
C THR A 193 -11.97 0.94 -30.53
N THR A 194 -12.06 -0.37 -30.34
CA THR A 194 -13.31 -1.05 -29.95
C THR A 194 -13.16 -1.72 -28.58
N PRO A 195 -14.26 -1.89 -27.82
CA PRO A 195 -14.24 -2.64 -26.57
C PRO A 195 -13.61 -4.04 -26.71
N GLU A 196 -13.87 -4.73 -27.82
CA GLU A 196 -13.33 -6.06 -28.10
C GLU A 196 -11.80 -6.03 -28.19
N ARG A 197 -11.24 -5.07 -28.95
CA ARG A 197 -9.79 -4.91 -29.08
C ARG A 197 -9.12 -4.54 -27.75
N MET A 198 -9.81 -3.79 -26.89
CA MET A 198 -9.32 -3.47 -25.55
C MET A 198 -9.20 -4.73 -24.69
N VAL A 199 -10.21 -5.62 -24.73
CA VAL A 199 -10.19 -6.92 -24.03
C VAL A 199 -9.07 -7.82 -24.56
N ASP A 200 -8.92 -7.91 -25.89
CA ASP A 200 -7.86 -8.72 -26.49
C ASP A 200 -6.47 -8.22 -26.10
N TYR A 201 -6.26 -6.90 -26.14
CA TYR A 201 -5.02 -6.29 -25.67
C TYR A 201 -4.76 -6.59 -24.18
N TRP A 202 -5.77 -6.44 -23.32
CA TRP A 202 -5.62 -6.73 -21.89
C TRP A 202 -5.17 -8.17 -21.66
N ARG A 203 -5.83 -9.15 -22.31
CA ARG A 203 -5.48 -10.58 -22.21
C ARG A 203 -4.03 -10.83 -22.63
N MET A 204 -3.61 -10.30 -23.78
CA MET A 204 -2.22 -10.47 -24.24
C MET A 204 -1.23 -9.81 -23.28
N SER A 205 -1.50 -8.59 -22.83
CA SER A 205 -0.63 -7.86 -21.90
C SER A 205 -0.53 -8.54 -20.54
N PHE A 206 -1.61 -9.16 -20.07
CA PHE A 206 -1.63 -9.94 -18.84
C PHE A 206 -0.73 -11.17 -18.93
N VAL A 207 -0.86 -11.96 -20.00
CA VAL A 207 0.00 -13.14 -20.22
C VAL A 207 1.48 -12.74 -20.29
N ALA A 208 1.81 -11.68 -21.03
CA ALA A 208 3.18 -11.16 -21.10
C ALA A 208 3.69 -10.67 -19.73
N GLY A 209 2.84 -10.01 -18.94
CA GLY A 209 3.17 -9.56 -17.59
C GLY A 209 3.49 -10.73 -16.65
N VAL A 210 2.71 -11.82 -16.73
CA VAL A 210 2.98 -13.05 -15.97
C VAL A 210 4.28 -13.70 -16.41
N GLN A 211 4.51 -13.84 -17.73
CA GLN A 211 5.72 -14.46 -18.27
C GLN A 211 7.01 -13.71 -17.91
N THR A 212 6.93 -12.40 -17.71
CA THR A 212 8.08 -11.56 -17.31
C THR A 212 8.28 -11.46 -15.81
N GLY A 213 7.38 -12.05 -14.99
CA GLY A 213 7.44 -11.97 -13.53
C GLY A 213 7.08 -10.59 -12.96
N SER A 214 6.27 -9.80 -13.69
CA SER A 214 5.87 -8.46 -13.27
C SER A 214 4.96 -8.50 -12.02
N ILE A 215 5.24 -7.62 -11.05
CA ILE A 215 4.42 -7.44 -9.85
C ILE A 215 3.38 -6.35 -10.15
N GLY A 216 2.16 -6.80 -10.49
CA GLY A 216 1.05 -5.94 -10.91
C GLY A 216 0.98 -5.75 -12.42
N VAL A 217 -0.13 -6.19 -13.03
CA VAL A 217 -0.36 -6.04 -14.48
C VAL A 217 -1.18 -4.79 -14.71
N SER A 218 -0.54 -3.72 -15.16
CA SER A 218 -1.22 -2.48 -15.53
C SER A 218 -0.60 -1.85 -16.78
N GLY A 219 -1.37 -0.99 -17.45
CA GLY A 219 -0.88 -0.19 -18.58
C GLY A 219 0.26 0.73 -18.13
N HIS A 220 -0.05 1.87 -17.50
CA HIS A 220 0.95 2.85 -17.04
C HIS A 220 0.55 3.55 -15.73
N ILE A 221 0.22 2.80 -14.67
CA ILE A 221 -0.17 3.40 -13.37
C ILE A 221 0.94 4.30 -12.79
N ALA A 222 2.21 3.86 -12.88
CA ALA A 222 3.35 4.56 -12.28
C ALA A 222 3.58 5.98 -12.85
N ILE A 223 3.23 6.21 -14.13
CA ILE A 223 3.32 7.55 -14.75
C ILE A 223 2.25 8.47 -14.15
N GLY A 224 1.03 7.95 -13.96
CA GLY A 224 -0.08 8.69 -13.36
C GLY A 224 0.18 9.10 -11.91
N SER A 225 0.82 8.24 -11.12
CA SER A 225 1.16 8.54 -9.72
C SER A 225 2.29 9.57 -9.60
N SER A 226 3.33 9.46 -10.43
CA SER A 226 4.51 10.32 -10.37
C SER A 226 4.20 11.78 -10.72
N GLY A 227 3.23 12.00 -11.61
CA GLY A 227 2.78 13.35 -11.98
C GLY A 227 2.05 14.11 -10.88
N ARG A 228 1.59 13.43 -9.81
CA ARG A 228 0.91 14.08 -8.67
C ARG A 228 1.85 14.44 -7.53
N SER A 229 2.98 13.74 -7.38
CA SER A 229 3.91 13.93 -6.25
C SER A 229 4.86 15.12 -6.38
N SER A 230 5.04 15.68 -7.59
CA SER A 230 5.98 16.76 -7.86
C SER A 230 5.43 18.18 -7.65
N TRP A 231 4.14 18.33 -7.33
CA TRP A 231 3.52 19.64 -7.14
C TRP A 231 3.50 20.01 -5.66
N ARG A 232 4.54 20.74 -5.21
CA ARG A 232 4.48 21.61 -4.04
C ARG A 232 4.50 23.04 -4.57
N GLY A 233 3.42 23.77 -4.30
CA GLY A 233 3.25 25.15 -4.74
C GLY A 233 4.48 26.02 -4.49
N ARG A 234 4.88 26.75 -5.52
CA ARG A 234 5.49 28.07 -5.40
C ARG A 234 4.41 29.09 -5.70
#